data_AF-A0A966I333-F1
#
_entry.id   AF-A0A966I333-F1
#
_cell.length_a   1.000
_cell.length_b   1.000
_cell.length_c   1.000
_cell.angle_alpha   90.00
_cell.angle_beta   90.00
_cell.angle_gamma   90.00
#
_symmetry.space_group_name_H-M   'P 1'
#
loop_
_entity.id
_entity.type
_entity.pdbx_description
1 polymer ?
#
loop_
_entity_poly.entity_id
_entity_poly.type
_entity_poly.pdbx_seq_one_letter_code
_entity_poly.pdbx_strand_id
1 'polypeptide(L)' 'GPAEIVDHGVTGYVVTPDDPTAVVAALSTISAIDRAACRAAVDARYSASAFTERVERWLSAQATVG' A
#
# COMPACT_ATOMS: atom_id res chain seq x y z
N GLY A 1 0.51 -8.83 -4.37
CA GLY A 1 1.13 -8.00 -5.43
C GLY A 1 0.66 -6.54 -5.32
N PRO A 2 0.80 -5.72 -6.38
CA PRO A 2 0.48 -4.29 -6.34
C PRO A 2 -0.91 -3.94 -5.80
N ALA A 3 -1.92 -4.78 -6.06
CA ALA A 3 -3.28 -4.64 -5.53
C ALA A 3 -3.40 -4.72 -4.00
N GLU A 4 -2.41 -5.29 -3.30
CA GLU A 4 -2.37 -5.35 -1.83
C GLU A 4 -1.71 -4.10 -1.22
N ILE A 5 -1.03 -3.29 -2.04
CA ILE A 5 -0.21 -2.16 -1.60
C ILE A 5 -0.87 -0.83 -2.00
N VAL A 6 -1.38 -0.76 -3.24
CA VAL A 6 -1.96 0.44 -3.81
C VAL A 6 -3.41 0.58 -3.34
N ASP A 7 -3.70 1.73 -2.73
CA ASP A 7 -5.07 2.18 -2.49
C ASP A 7 -5.58 2.91 -3.74
N HIS A 8 -6.56 2.32 -4.43
CA HIS A 8 -7.01 2.76 -5.75
C HIS A 8 -7.60 4.17 -5.69
N GLY A 9 -7.08 5.08 -6.51
CA GLY A 9 -7.46 6.51 -6.54
C GLY A 9 -6.84 7.35 -5.43
N VAL A 10 -6.15 6.74 -4.46
CA VAL A 10 -5.52 7.44 -3.33
C VAL A 10 -4.01 7.45 -3.47
N THR A 11 -3.38 6.26 -3.52
CA THR A 11 -1.92 6.14 -3.63
C THR A 11 -1.44 5.68 -5.00
N GLY A 12 -2.37 5.40 -5.91
CA GLY A 12 -2.14 4.93 -7.27
C GLY A 12 -3.42 4.37 -7.88
N TYR A 13 -3.33 3.77 -9.04
CA TYR A 13 -4.44 3.07 -9.68
C TYR A 13 -4.02 1.64 -9.97
N VAL A 14 -4.85 0.69 -9.55
CA VAL A 14 -4.78 -0.70 -10.00
C VAL A 14 -5.79 -0.87 -11.12
N VAL A 15 -5.32 -1.33 -12.27
CA VAL A 15 -6.12 -1.56 -13.46
C VAL A 15 -6.05 -3.03 -13.88
N THR A 16 -6.97 -3.45 -14.74
CA THR A 16 -6.97 -4.80 -15.31
C THR A 16 -5.64 -5.10 -16.01
N PRO A 17 -5.02 -6.26 -15.75
CA PRO A 17 -3.83 -6.70 -16.48
C PRO A 17 -4.08 -6.73 -17.99
N ASP A 18 -3.04 -6.42 -18.77
CA ASP A 18 -3.07 -6.44 -20.24
C ASP A 18 -4.11 -5.51 -20.89
N ASP A 19 -4.62 -4.52 -20.17
CA ASP A 19 -5.50 -3.47 -20.69
C ASP A 19 -4.78 -2.12 -20.80
N PRO A 20 -4.18 -1.80 -21.96
CA PRO A 20 -3.51 -0.52 -22.18
C PRO A 20 -4.48 0.67 -22.17
N THR A 21 -5.76 0.46 -22.49
CA THR A 21 -6.77 1.53 -22.46
C THR A 21 -7.05 1.96 -21.02
N ALA A 22 -7.18 1.00 -20.10
CA ALA A 22 -7.32 1.28 -18.68
C ALA A 22 -6.09 1.98 -18.09
N VAL A 23 -4.88 1.63 -18.54
CA VAL A 23 -3.65 2.34 -18.14
C VAL A 23 -3.67 3.79 -18.60
N VAL A 24 -4.04 4.07 -19.86
CA VAL A 24 -4.12 5.44 -20.40
C VAL A 24 -5.17 6.26 -19.63
N ALA A 25 -6.33 5.67 -19.31
CA ALA A 25 -7.35 6.33 -18.51
C ALA A 25 -6.83 6.70 -17.10
N ALA A 26 -6.12 5.78 -16.42
CA ALA A 26 -5.52 6.06 -15.12
C ALA A 26 -4.43 7.15 -15.19
N LEU A 27 -3.58 7.13 -16.23
CA LEU A 27 -2.55 8.15 -16.43
C LEU A 27 -3.15 9.56 -16.59
N SER A 28 -4.32 9.69 -17.20
CA SER A 28 -4.98 11.00 -17.37
C SER A 28 -5.35 11.70 -16.04
N THR A 29 -5.44 10.93 -14.94
CA THR A 29 -5.84 11.43 -13.61
C THR A 29 -4.71 11.36 -12.58
N ILE A 30 -3.54 10.82 -12.94
CA ILE A 30 -2.43 10.55 -12.00
C ILE A 30 -1.90 11.82 -11.32
N SER A 31 -2.00 12.98 -11.98
CA SER A 31 -1.56 14.27 -11.43
C SER A 31 -2.40 14.76 -10.25
N ALA A 32 -3.61 14.22 -10.07
CA ALA A 32 -4.46 14.54 -8.93
C ALA A 32 -4.03 13.83 -7.63
N ILE A 33 -3.14 12.84 -7.71
CA ILE A 33 -2.65 12.11 -6.54
C ILE A 33 -1.69 12.98 -5.73
N ASP A 34 -2.00 13.13 -4.44
CA ASP A 34 -1.08 13.76 -3.48
C ASP A 34 0.10 12.83 -3.16
N ARG A 35 1.26 13.17 -3.72
CA ARG A 35 2.50 12.41 -3.54
C ARG A 35 3.01 12.42 -2.11
N ALA A 36 2.75 13.48 -1.33
CA ALA A 36 3.15 13.55 0.06
C ALA A 36 2.29 12.59 0.92
N ALA A 37 0.99 12.55 0.66
CA ALA A 37 0.08 11.58 1.28
C ALA A 37 0.49 10.13 0.97
N CYS A 38 0.88 9.82 -0.28
CA CYS A 38 1.43 8.51 -0.63
C CYS A 38 2.64 8.14 0.22
N ARG A 39 3.61 9.06 0.36
CA ARG A 39 4.82 8.84 1.15
C ARG A 39 4.49 8.58 2.62
N ALA A 40 3.61 9.39 3.19
CA ALA A 40 3.16 9.22 4.57
C ALA A 40 2.47 7.86 4.81
N ALA A 41 1.63 7.41 3.87
CA ALA A 41 0.98 6.11 3.95
C ALA A 41 2.00 4.96 3.93
N VAL A 42 3.06 5.07 3.11
CA VAL A 42 4.15 4.08 3.09
C VAL A 42 4.92 4.07 4.40
N ASP A 43 5.28 5.22 4.95
CA ASP A 43 5.98 5.29 6.25
C ASP A 43 5.16 4.67 7.38
N ALA A 44 3.84 4.91 7.40
CA ALA A 44 2.96 4.37 8.43
C ALA A 44 2.81 2.85 8.35
N ARG A 45 2.75 2.26 7.15
CA ARG A 45 2.41 0.83 6.97
C ARG A 45 3.62 -0.06 6.76
N TYR A 46 4.62 0.43 6.04
CA TYR A 46 5.72 -0.37 5.49
C TYR A 46 7.11 0.05 5.98
N SER A 47 7.19 0.91 7.01
CA SER A 47 8.45 1.20 7.68
C SER A 47 8.99 -0.01 8.45
N ALA A 48 10.31 0.00 8.71
CA ALA A 48 10.96 -1.00 9.54
C ALA A 48 10.34 -1.05 10.95
N SER A 49 10.03 0.11 11.55
CA SER A 49 9.38 0.18 12.86
C SER A 49 7.99 -0.47 12.84
N ALA A 50 7.15 -0.16 11.84
CA ALA A 50 5.83 -0.77 11.71
C ALA A 50 5.91 -2.30 11.49
N PHE A 51 6.94 -2.77 10.78
CA PHE A 51 7.21 -4.19 10.62
C PHE A 51 7.62 -4.85 11.94
N THR A 52 8.61 -4.29 12.64
CA THR A 52 9.07 -4.79 13.95
C THR A 52 7.93 -4.90 14.95
N GLU A 53 7.10 -3.85 15.06
CA GLU A 53 5.94 -3.85 15.95
C GLU A 53 4.96 -5.00 15.65
N ARG A 54 4.70 -5.28 14.36
CA ARG A 54 3.84 -6.41 13.96
C ARG A 54 4.44 -7.76 14.33
N VAL A 55 5.75 -7.92 14.13
CA VAL A 55 6.47 -9.16 14.48
C VAL A 55 6.48 -9.37 15.99
N GLU A 56 6.81 -8.35 16.78
CA GLU A 56 6.81 -8.42 18.25
C GLU A 56 5.42 -8.78 18.79
N ARG A 57 4.37 -8.16 18.26
CA ARG A 57 2.98 -8.48 18.61
C ARG A 57 2.63 -9.93 18.31
N TRP A 58 3.01 -10.42 17.12
CA TRP A 58 2.76 -11.80 16.73
C TRP A 58 3.47 -12.79 17.67
N LEU A 59 4.76 -12.57 17.96
CA LEU A 59 5.52 -13.42 18.87
C LEU A 59 4.96 -13.41 20.30
N SER A 60 4.54 -12.24 20.80
CA SER A 60 3.95 -12.10 22.14
C SER A 60 2.59 -12.81 22.25
N ALA A 61 1.78 -12.77 21.19
CA ALA A 61 0.50 -13.49 21.15
C ALA A 61 0.71 -15.01 21.23
N GLN A 62 1.76 -15.54 20.62
CA GLN A 62 2.08 -16.97 20.67
C GLN A 62 2.60 -17.41 22.05
N ALA A 63 3.33 -16.53 22.74
CA ALA A 63 3.83 -16.80 24.10
C ALA A 63 2.72 -16.86 25.17
N THR A 64 1.53 -16.33 24.89
CA THR A 64 0.40 -16.30 25.83
C THR A 64 -0.50 -17.55 25.71
N VAL A 65 -0.28 -18.40 24.70
CA VAL A 65 -1.08 -19.62 24.43
C VAL A 65 -0.35 -20.90 24.88
N GLY A 66 0.81 -20.77 25.54
CA GLY A 66 1.61 -21.87 26.10
C GLY A 66 1.43 -22.08 27.59
#